data_AF-A0A0D7BHL1-F1
#
_entry.id   AF-A0A0D7BHL1-F1
#
_cell.length_a   1.000
_cell.length_b   1.000
_cell.length_c   1.000
_cell.angle_alpha   90.00
_cell.angle_beta   90.00
_cell.angle_gamma   90.00
#
_symmetry.space_group_name_H-M   'P 1'
#
loop_
_entity.id
_entity.type
_entity.pdbx_description
1 polymer ?
#
loop_
_entity_poly.entity_id
_entity_poly.type
_entity_poly.pdbx_seq_one_letter_code
_entity_poly.pdbx_strand_id
1 'polypeptide(L)'
;WGYLAGRFPPGLPVFLVIILCWICQVWCLMFIIVNRLCILLSPKHRVSTLAPGVFMICFFNSIPTACIWIPAQLQISHHIIEVDRWWDKTEKGIYLLLDFFLNALFVYVVKKRLVDFGLQKYHRVMQFNLRIIFVSLAMDVMLMGMTFLPNAFIYTQFHPVTYIVKLQIEIAMS
;
A
#
# COMPACT_ATOMS: atom_id res chain seq x y z
N TRP A 1 15.56 15.10 8.07
CA TRP A 1 16.50 16.22 8.31
C TRP A 1 16.78 16.47 9.80
N GLY A 2 15.80 16.41 10.72
CA GLY A 2 16.06 16.58 12.17
C GLY A 2 16.86 15.45 12.86
N TYR A 3 16.72 14.21 12.39
CA TYR A 3 17.39 13.03 12.97
C TYR A 3 18.92 13.00 12.73
N LEU A 4 19.39 13.47 11.56
CA LEU A 4 20.81 13.63 11.23
C LEU A 4 21.44 14.91 11.82
N ALA A 5 20.62 15.86 12.27
CA ALA A 5 21.10 17.15 12.78
C ALA A 5 21.41 17.15 14.29
N GLY A 6 21.23 16.01 14.99
CA GLY A 6 21.57 15.86 16.42
C GLY A 6 20.86 16.84 17.37
N ARG A 7 19.80 17.52 16.90
CA ARG A 7 19.23 18.70 17.57
C ARG A 7 18.00 18.41 18.42
N PHE A 8 17.45 17.20 18.32
CA PHE A 8 16.33 16.75 19.14
C PHE A 8 16.74 15.48 19.90
N PRO A 9 16.48 15.39 21.22
CA PRO A 9 16.59 14.12 21.91
C PRO A 9 15.69 13.08 21.21
N PRO A 10 16.06 11.79 21.18
CA PRO A 10 15.24 10.72 20.63
C PRO A 10 13.97 10.58 21.47
N GLY A 11 13.01 11.48 21.22
CA GLY A 11 11.73 11.48 21.88
C GLY A 11 10.89 10.38 21.27
N LEU A 12 10.59 9.36 22.07
CA LEU A 12 9.49 8.40 21.86
C LEU A 12 8.25 9.02 21.16
N PRO A 13 7.79 10.25 21.51
CA PRO A 13 6.69 10.90 20.78
C PRO A 13 6.92 11.13 19.28
N VAL A 14 8.13 11.43 18.82
CA VAL A 14 8.41 11.66 17.38
C VAL A 14 8.28 10.35 16.61
N PHE A 15 8.82 9.26 17.15
CA PHE A 15 8.71 7.92 16.56
C PHE A 15 7.26 7.42 16.54
N LEU A 16 6.49 7.68 17.60
CA LEU A 16 5.05 7.39 17.64
C LEU A 16 4.28 8.14 16.56
N VAL A 17 4.53 9.44 16.37
CA VAL A 17 3.84 10.23 15.33
C VAL A 17 4.17 9.72 13.93
N ILE A 18 5.43 9.33 13.68
CA ILE A 18 5.85 8.77 12.39
C ILE A 18 5.14 7.44 12.12
N ILE A 19 5.12 6.51 13.10
CA ILE A 19 4.40 5.25 12.97
C ILE A 19 2.90 5.48 12.78
N LEU A 20 2.28 6.35 13.57
CA LEU A 20 0.84 6.62 13.47
C LEU A 20 0.49 7.18 12.09
N CYS A 21 1.32 8.09 11.58
CA CYS A 21 1.16 8.64 10.23
C CYS A 21 1.31 7.54 9.17
N TRP A 22 2.29 6.64 9.32
CA TRP A 22 2.50 5.51 8.42
C TRP A 22 1.32 4.52 8.44
N ILE A 23 0.85 4.11 9.62
CA ILE A 23 -0.32 3.23 9.78
C ILE A 23 -1.55 3.89 9.14
N CYS A 24 -1.80 5.15 9.47
CA CYS A 24 -2.93 5.91 8.90
C CYS A 24 -2.88 5.93 7.38
N GLN A 25 -1.69 6.15 6.80
CA GLN A 25 -1.49 6.16 5.36
C GLN A 25 -1.79 4.81 4.70
N VAL A 26 -1.23 3.71 5.22
CA VAL A 26 -1.47 2.35 4.68
C VAL A 26 -2.95 1.98 4.77
N TRP A 27 -3.59 2.32 5.89
CA TRP A 27 -5.00 2.05 6.13
C TRP A 27 -5.90 2.82 5.18
N CYS A 28 -5.68 4.13 5.04
CA CYS A 28 -6.46 4.96 4.12
C CYS A 28 -6.36 4.43 2.68
N LEU A 29 -5.16 4.06 2.21
CA LEU A 29 -4.96 3.52 0.86
C LEU A 29 -5.73 2.23 0.63
N MET A 30 -5.56 1.26 1.53
CA MET A 30 -6.23 -0.04 1.40
C MET A 30 -7.76 0.11 1.43
N PHE A 31 -8.29 1.02 2.24
CA PHE A 31 -9.71 1.32 2.25
C PHE A 31 -10.21 1.96 0.96
N ILE A 32 -9.45 2.87 0.35
CA ILE A 32 -9.87 3.50 -0.92
C ILE A 32 -9.91 2.46 -2.05
N ILE A 33 -8.88 1.60 -2.15
CA ILE A 33 -8.81 0.51 -3.14
C ILE A 33 -10.02 -0.43 -2.97
N VAL A 34 -10.31 -0.85 -1.74
CA VAL A 34 -11.45 -1.73 -1.43
C VAL A 34 -12.78 -1.05 -1.73
N ASN A 35 -12.95 0.22 -1.35
CA ASN A 35 -14.19 0.95 -1.58
C ASN A 35 -14.48 1.10 -3.09
N ARG A 36 -13.45 1.41 -3.88
CA ARG A 36 -13.54 1.44 -5.34
C ARG A 36 -13.94 0.08 -5.93
N LEU A 37 -13.32 -0.99 -5.43
CA LEU A 37 -13.63 -2.35 -5.86
C LEU A 37 -15.10 -2.71 -5.55
N CYS A 38 -15.61 -2.34 -4.37
CA CYS A 38 -17.02 -2.47 -3.99
C CYS A 38 -17.98 -1.77 -4.95
N ILE A 39 -17.67 -0.51 -5.31
CA ILE A 39 -18.49 0.29 -6.23
C ILE A 39 -18.53 -0.36 -7.61
N LEU A 40 -17.38 -0.79 -8.14
CA LEU A 40 -17.28 -1.36 -9.47
C LEU A 40 -17.94 -2.76 -9.58
N LEU A 41 -17.98 -3.57 -8.53
CA LEU A 41 -18.35 -4.99 -8.61
C LEU A 41 -19.82 -5.35 -8.37
N SER A 42 -20.72 -4.44 -7.99
CA SER A 42 -22.12 -4.82 -7.66
C SER A 42 -22.75 -5.81 -8.65
N PRO A 43 -23.03 -7.08 -8.22
CA PRO A 43 -24.02 -7.37 -7.19
C PRO A 43 -23.48 -8.02 -5.90
N LYS A 44 -23.47 -7.19 -4.84
CA LYS A 44 -23.69 -7.40 -3.39
C LYS A 44 -23.01 -8.52 -2.59
N HIS A 45 -22.82 -9.76 -3.07
CA HIS A 45 -22.48 -10.86 -2.14
C HIS A 45 -20.99 -11.24 -2.09
N ARG A 46 -20.25 -11.18 -3.21
CA ARG A 46 -18.86 -11.65 -3.26
C ARG A 46 -17.83 -10.61 -2.79
N VAL A 47 -18.18 -9.32 -2.86
CA VAL A 47 -17.27 -8.22 -2.47
C VAL A 47 -17.45 -7.78 -1.02
N SER A 48 -18.64 -7.97 -0.47
CA SER A 48 -18.88 -7.78 0.97
C SER A 48 -18.02 -8.70 1.83
N THR A 49 -17.53 -9.83 1.29
CA THR A 49 -16.61 -10.74 1.99
C THR A 49 -15.14 -10.37 1.79
N LEU A 50 -14.78 -9.67 0.70
CA LEU A 50 -13.39 -9.28 0.41
C LEU A 50 -12.95 -8.09 1.27
N ALA A 51 -13.82 -7.11 1.49
CA ALA A 51 -13.53 -5.93 2.31
C ALA A 51 -13.06 -6.27 3.74
N PRO A 52 -13.77 -7.10 4.52
CA PRO A 52 -13.31 -7.48 5.85
C PRO A 52 -12.04 -8.35 5.81
N GLY A 53 -11.83 -9.14 4.75
CA GLY A 53 -10.61 -9.93 4.57
C GLY A 53 -9.36 -9.05 4.42
N VAL A 54 -9.43 -8.05 3.54
CA VAL A 54 -8.35 -7.06 3.35
C VAL A 54 -8.09 -6.29 4.64
N PHE A 55 -9.14 -5.88 5.34
CA PHE A 55 -9.04 -5.20 6.63
C PHE A 55 -8.31 -6.03 7.69
N MET A 56 -8.69 -7.32 7.84
CA MET A 56 -8.04 -8.22 8.79
C MET A 56 -6.56 -8.42 8.48
N ILE A 57 -6.19 -8.60 7.21
CA ILE A 57 -4.79 -8.73 6.79
C ILE A 57 -4.02 -7.45 7.12
N CYS A 58 -4.56 -6.27 6.80
CA CYS A 58 -3.89 -5.00 7.09
C CYS A 58 -3.69 -4.78 8.59
N PHE A 59 -4.72 -5.05 9.40
CA PHE A 59 -4.66 -4.93 10.86
C PHE A 59 -3.62 -5.88 11.46
N PHE A 60 -3.61 -7.14 11.01
CA PHE A 60 -2.70 -8.15 11.51
C PHE A 60 -1.23 -7.84 11.16
N ASN A 61 -0.96 -7.21 10.01
CA ASN A 61 0.39 -6.78 9.65
C ASN A 61 0.81 -5.48 10.36
N SER A 62 -0.12 -4.55 10.61
CA SER A 62 0.21 -3.25 11.22
C SER A 62 0.67 -3.38 12.67
N ILE A 63 0.13 -4.34 13.44
CA ILE A 63 0.45 -4.51 14.87
C ILE A 63 1.91 -4.92 15.10
N PRO A 64 2.43 -6.00 14.49
CA PRO A 64 3.82 -6.38 14.65
C PRO A 64 4.79 -5.30 14.16
N THR A 65 4.46 -4.60 13.08
CA THR A 65 5.31 -3.51 12.56
C THR A 65 5.46 -2.39 13.56
N ALA A 66 4.37 -1.97 14.20
CA ALA A 66 4.43 -0.97 15.27
C ALA A 66 5.29 -1.47 16.46
N CYS A 67 5.12 -2.73 16.86
CA CYS A 67 5.83 -3.31 18.00
C CYS A 67 7.31 -3.60 17.75
N ILE A 68 7.72 -3.92 16.51
CA ILE A 68 9.11 -4.26 16.15
C ILE A 68 9.91 -2.99 15.81
N TRP A 69 9.29 -2.01 15.16
CA TRP A 69 9.97 -0.80 14.72
C TRP A 69 10.30 0.16 15.87
N ILE A 70 9.41 0.32 16.86
CA ILE A 70 9.65 1.16 18.05
C ILE A 70 10.95 0.77 18.78
N PRO A 71 11.16 -0.50 19.19
CA PRO A 71 12.39 -0.92 19.86
C PRO A 71 13.61 -0.93 18.94
N ALA A 72 13.42 -1.12 17.62
CA ALA A 72 14.51 -1.02 16.64
C ALA A 72 15.07 0.41 16.53
N GLN A 73 14.20 1.43 16.54
CA GLN A 73 14.61 2.84 16.51
C GLN A 73 15.24 3.30 17.82
N LEU A 74 14.86 2.69 18.95
CA LEU A 74 15.49 2.93 20.25
C LEU A 74 16.89 2.30 20.37
N GLN A 75 17.36 1.57 19.34
CA GLN A 75 18.68 0.92 19.26
C GLN A 75 19.06 0.07 20.50
N ILE A 76 18.08 -0.55 21.15
CA ILE A 76 18.29 -1.30 22.41
C ILE A 76 19.20 -2.52 22.19
N SER A 77 19.15 -3.16 21.00
CA SER A 77 19.95 -4.35 20.70
C SER A 77 20.12 -4.57 19.19
N HIS A 78 21.31 -5.00 18.77
CA HIS A 78 21.63 -5.37 17.38
C HIS A 78 20.73 -6.49 16.83
N HIS A 79 20.29 -7.42 17.68
CA HIS A 79 19.38 -8.49 17.27
C HIS A 79 18.00 -7.96 16.85
N ILE A 80 17.49 -6.92 17.52
CA ILE A 80 16.18 -6.33 17.20
C ILE A 80 16.24 -5.59 15.86
N ILE A 81 17.36 -4.95 15.54
CA ILE A 81 17.58 -4.25 14.27
C ILE A 81 17.60 -5.23 13.09
N GLU A 82 18.18 -6.41 13.28
CA GLU A 82 18.22 -7.43 12.22
C GLU A 82 16.85 -8.08 12.00
N VAL A 83 16.10 -8.31 13.08
CA VAL A 83 14.70 -8.78 13.02
C VAL A 83 13.81 -7.75 12.34
N ASP A 84 13.95 -6.47 12.67
CA ASP A 84 13.22 -5.37 12.02
C ASP A 84 13.47 -5.34 10.51
N ARG A 85 14.73 -5.43 10.08
CA ARG A 85 15.07 -5.46 8.66
C ARG A 85 14.43 -6.63 7.91
N TRP A 86 14.32 -7.79 8.54
CA TRP A 86 13.70 -8.96 7.91
C TRP A 86 12.17 -8.86 7.91
N TRP A 87 11.59 -8.37 9.01
CA TRP A 87 10.16 -8.11 9.12
C TRP A 87 9.69 -7.07 8.10
N ASP A 88 10.43 -5.96 7.99
CA ASP A 88 10.17 -4.84 7.10
C ASP A 88 10.12 -5.26 5.61
N LYS A 89 10.91 -6.27 5.22
CA LYS A 89 10.84 -6.88 3.87
C LYS A 89 9.62 -7.78 3.70
N THR A 90 9.30 -8.55 4.74
CA THR A 90 8.19 -9.52 4.73
C THR A 90 6.85 -8.80 4.64
N GLU A 91 6.66 -7.77 5.47
CA GLU A 91 5.47 -6.92 5.47
C GLU A 91 5.20 -6.31 4.09
N LYS A 92 6.24 -5.76 3.46
CA LYS A 92 6.15 -5.19 2.11
C LYS A 92 5.75 -6.21 1.06
N GLY A 93 6.31 -7.43 1.16
CA GLY A 93 5.92 -8.53 0.29
C GLY A 93 4.44 -8.87 0.43
N ILE A 94 3.90 -8.83 1.65
CA ILE A 94 2.48 -9.08 1.91
C ILE A 94 1.61 -7.96 1.30
N TYR A 95 1.96 -6.69 1.50
CA TYR A 95 1.22 -5.57 0.92
C TYR A 95 1.27 -5.56 -0.60
N LEU A 96 2.43 -5.87 -1.20
CA LEU A 96 2.57 -6.00 -2.65
C LEU A 96 1.67 -7.12 -3.20
N LEU A 97 1.64 -8.28 -2.55
CA LEU A 97 0.82 -9.40 -2.98
C LEU A 97 -0.67 -9.07 -2.86
N LEU A 98 -1.06 -8.36 -1.80
CA LEU A 98 -2.42 -7.88 -1.59
C LEU A 98 -2.82 -6.87 -2.68
N ASP A 99 -1.97 -5.89 -2.96
CA ASP A 99 -2.17 -4.92 -4.04
C ASP A 99 -2.27 -5.62 -5.40
N PHE A 100 -1.38 -6.58 -5.68
CA PHE A 100 -1.41 -7.37 -6.92
C PHE A 100 -2.73 -8.14 -7.06
N PHE A 101 -3.17 -8.81 -5.99
CA PHE A 101 -4.41 -9.57 -5.98
C PHE A 101 -5.63 -8.68 -6.21
N LEU A 102 -5.72 -7.53 -5.54
CA LEU A 102 -6.82 -6.58 -5.69
C LEU A 102 -6.87 -5.97 -7.10
N ASN A 103 -5.71 -5.59 -7.65
CA ASN A 103 -5.60 -5.07 -9.00
C ASN A 103 -5.94 -6.13 -10.06
N ALA A 104 -5.51 -7.38 -9.87
CA ALA A 104 -5.86 -8.49 -10.75
C ALA A 104 -7.37 -8.76 -10.74
N LEU A 105 -8.01 -8.74 -9.57
CA LEU A 105 -9.44 -8.91 -9.42
C LEU A 105 -10.22 -7.78 -10.11
N PHE A 106 -9.75 -6.54 -9.96
CA PHE A 106 -10.31 -5.39 -10.66
C PHE A 106 -10.29 -5.59 -12.18
N VAL A 107 -9.15 -5.97 -12.76
CA VAL A 107 -9.00 -6.20 -14.21
C VAL A 107 -9.94 -7.31 -14.69
N TYR A 108 -10.00 -8.42 -13.94
CA TYR A 108 -10.89 -9.54 -14.25
C TYR A 108 -12.36 -9.11 -14.32
N VAL A 109 -12.80 -8.29 -13.36
CA VAL A 109 -14.17 -7.80 -13.27
C VAL A 109 -14.50 -6.83 -14.40
N VAL A 110 -13.61 -5.87 -14.68
CA VAL A 110 -13.82 -4.91 -15.77
C VAL A 110 -13.95 -5.67 -17.10
N LYS A 111 -13.09 -6.66 -17.33
CA LYS A 111 -13.15 -7.50 -18.53
C LYS A 111 -14.49 -8.26 -18.62
N LYS A 112 -14.96 -8.82 -17.52
CA LYS A 112 -16.23 -9.56 -17.48
C LYS A 112 -17.42 -8.63 -17.78
N ARG A 113 -17.52 -7.48 -17.12
CA ARG A 113 -18.59 -6.50 -17.39
C ARG A 113 -18.57 -5.99 -18.83
N LEU A 114 -17.39 -5.76 -19.41
CA LEU A 114 -17.32 -5.25 -20.78
C LEU A 114 -17.83 -6.26 -21.82
N VAL A 115 -17.56 -7.54 -21.58
CA VAL A 115 -18.07 -8.63 -22.43
C VAL A 115 -19.59 -8.72 -22.32
N ASP A 116 -20.14 -8.57 -21.12
CA ASP A 116 -21.59 -8.63 -20.89
C ASP A 116 -22.36 -7.45 -21.53
N PHE A 117 -21.73 -6.28 -21.71
CA PHE A 117 -22.38 -5.09 -22.25
C PHE A 117 -22.24 -4.89 -23.78
N GLY A 118 -21.44 -5.70 -24.50
CA GLY A 118 -21.37 -5.70 -25.98
C GLY A 118 -20.99 -4.37 -26.67
N LEU A 119 -20.67 -3.32 -25.91
CA LEU A 119 -20.46 -1.96 -26.40
C LEU A 119 -19.01 -1.77 -26.88
N GLN A 120 -18.77 -2.03 -28.17
CA GLN A 120 -17.55 -1.68 -28.91
C GLN A 120 -17.05 -0.24 -28.64
N LYS A 121 -17.96 0.68 -28.30
CA LYS A 121 -17.66 2.10 -28.00
C LYS A 121 -16.91 2.33 -26.68
N TYR A 122 -16.96 1.40 -25.73
CA TYR A 122 -16.29 1.53 -24.42
C TYR A 122 -14.82 1.05 -24.41
N HIS A 123 -14.33 0.52 -25.53
CA HIS A 123 -13.01 -0.10 -25.61
C HIS A 123 -11.87 0.90 -25.33
N ARG A 124 -11.98 2.16 -25.77
CA ARG A 124 -10.96 3.19 -25.48
C ARG A 124 -10.85 3.53 -24.00
N VAL A 125 -11.99 3.69 -23.32
CA VAL A 125 -12.02 4.00 -21.88
C VAL A 125 -11.46 2.83 -21.08
N MET A 126 -11.76 1.59 -21.49
CA MET A 126 -11.18 0.40 -20.87
C MET A 126 -9.67 0.30 -21.07
N GLN A 127 -9.15 0.54 -22.28
CA GLN A 127 -7.70 0.51 -22.52
C GLN A 127 -6.97 1.59 -21.73
N PHE A 128 -7.58 2.78 -21.56
CA PHE A 128 -7.02 3.84 -20.73
C PHE A 128 -6.97 3.43 -19.25
N ASN A 129 -8.06 2.90 -18.70
CA ASN A 129 -8.11 2.43 -17.31
C ASN A 129 -7.14 1.26 -17.06
N LEU A 130 -7.01 0.33 -18.01
CA LEU A 130 -6.03 -0.75 -17.93
C LEU A 130 -4.58 -0.25 -17.89
N ARG A 131 -4.25 0.78 -18.70
CA ARG A 131 -2.91 1.40 -18.67
C ARG A 131 -2.63 2.05 -17.33
N ILE A 132 -3.60 2.76 -16.76
CA ILE A 132 -3.46 3.40 -15.45
C ILE A 132 -3.21 2.36 -14.34
N ILE A 133 -3.90 1.22 -14.38
CA ILE A 133 -3.69 0.13 -13.41
C ILE A 133 -2.31 -0.49 -13.57
N PHE A 134 -1.85 -0.68 -14.80
CA PHE A 134 -0.50 -1.17 -15.05
C PHE A 134 0.56 -0.21 -14.52
N VAL A 135 0.36 1.11 -14.67
CA VAL A 135 1.23 2.14 -14.08
C VAL A 135 1.19 2.08 -12.55
N SER A 136 0.02 1.91 -11.93
CA SER A 136 -0.10 1.73 -10.48
C SER A 136 0.69 0.51 -9.98
N LEU A 137 0.54 -0.62 -10.66
CA LEU A 137 1.24 -1.87 -10.34
C LEU A 137 2.76 -1.75 -10.53
N ALA A 138 3.19 -1.03 -11.57
CA ALA A 138 4.61 -0.75 -11.82
C ALA A 138 5.23 0.11 -10.71
N MET A 139 4.48 1.08 -10.15
CA MET A 139 4.93 1.87 -9.01
C MET A 139 5.12 1.03 -7.75
N ASP A 140 4.27 0.03 -7.52
CA ASP A 140 4.42 -0.89 -6.37
C ASP A 140 5.64 -1.78 -6.49
N VAL A 141 5.92 -2.30 -7.68
CA VAL A 141 7.14 -3.06 -7.96
C VAL A 141 8.37 -2.16 -7.81
N MET A 142 8.29 -0.88 -8.23
CA MET A 142 9.37 0.09 -8.06
C MET A 142 9.63 0.40 -6.58
N LEU A 143 8.58 0.59 -5.78
CA LEU A 143 8.67 0.75 -4.31
C LEU A 143 9.36 -0.44 -3.66
N MET A 144 8.97 -1.67 -4.02
CA MET A 144 9.61 -2.87 -3.52
C MET A 144 11.09 -2.92 -3.96
N GLY A 145 11.39 -2.59 -5.21
CA GLY A 145 12.77 -2.49 -5.71
C GLY A 145 13.63 -1.50 -4.91
N MET A 146 13.05 -0.36 -4.51
CA MET A 146 13.75 0.63 -3.68
C MET A 146 14.09 0.12 -2.28
N THR A 147 13.40 -0.90 -1.78
CA THR A 147 13.66 -1.49 -0.44
C THR A 147 14.79 -2.50 -0.44
N PHE A 148 15.24 -2.94 -1.62
CA PHE A 148 16.50 -3.65 -1.76
C PHE A 148 17.72 -2.72 -1.68
N LEU A 149 17.54 -1.40 -1.86
CA LEU A 149 18.62 -0.46 -1.63
C LEU A 149 18.83 -0.26 -0.12
N PRO A 150 20.08 -0.30 0.36
CA PRO A 150 20.42 -0.23 1.79
C PRO A 150 20.13 1.13 2.44
N ASN A 151 19.72 2.14 1.66
CA ASN A 151 19.46 3.50 2.15
C ASN A 151 18.01 3.68 2.59
N ALA A 152 17.73 3.39 3.86
CA ALA A 152 16.41 3.57 4.49
C ALA A 152 15.84 5.00 4.31
N PHE A 153 16.71 6.01 4.19
CA PHE A 153 16.31 7.41 4.10
C PHE A 153 15.62 7.78 2.78
N ILE A 154 16.09 7.20 1.67
CA ILE A 154 15.52 7.42 0.35
C ILE A 154 14.13 6.76 0.35
N TYR A 155 14.04 5.54 0.85
CA TYR A 155 12.80 4.78 0.94
C TYR A 155 11.67 5.53 1.68
N THR A 156 11.94 6.10 2.86
CA THR A 156 10.92 6.81 3.65
C THR A 156 10.35 8.04 2.94
N GLN A 157 11.13 8.68 2.05
CA GLN A 157 10.67 9.84 1.28
C GLN A 157 9.87 9.47 0.04
N PHE A 158 10.20 8.35 -0.60
CA PHE A 158 9.48 7.92 -1.80
C PHE A 158 8.09 7.38 -1.47
N HIS A 159 7.92 6.77 -0.29
CA HIS A 159 6.66 6.23 0.20
C HIS A 159 5.46 7.21 0.09
N PRO A 160 5.50 8.43 0.68
CA PRO A 160 4.41 9.39 0.53
C PRO A 160 4.20 9.86 -0.93
N VAL A 161 5.26 9.96 -1.73
CA VAL A 161 5.17 10.38 -3.14
C VAL A 161 4.40 9.35 -3.95
N THR A 162 4.78 8.08 -3.85
CA THR A 162 4.11 6.99 -4.57
C THR A 162 2.65 6.86 -4.18
N TYR A 163 2.33 7.15 -2.92
CA TYR A 163 0.96 7.13 -2.44
C TYR A 163 0.12 8.30 -2.93
N ILE A 164 0.70 9.50 -3.06
CA ILE A 164 0.01 10.63 -3.69
C ILE A 164 -0.31 10.30 -5.15
N VAL A 165 0.62 9.69 -5.88
CA VAL A 165 0.37 9.30 -7.28
C VAL A 165 -0.72 8.23 -7.36
N LYS A 166 -0.70 7.21 -6.47
CA LYS A 166 -1.79 6.22 -6.37
C LYS A 166 -3.15 6.89 -6.14
N LEU A 167 -3.22 7.83 -5.20
CA LEU A 167 -4.44 8.57 -4.91
C LEU A 167 -4.93 9.38 -6.13
N GLN A 168 -4.02 10.08 -6.82
CA GLN A 168 -4.34 10.83 -8.04
C GLN A 168 -4.87 9.92 -9.15
N ILE A 169 -4.27 8.74 -9.30
CA ILE A 169 -4.74 7.70 -10.21
C ILE A 169 -6.16 7.25 -9.86
N GLU A 170 -6.46 7.04 -8.59
CA GLU A 170 -7.80 6.64 -8.14
C GLU A 170 -8.85 7.73 -8.40
N ILE A 171 -8.50 8.99 -8.14
CA ILE A 171 -9.36 10.15 -8.41
C ILE A 171 -9.60 10.32 -9.92
N ALA A 172 -8.57 10.15 -10.76
CA ALA A 172 -8.68 10.30 -12.21
C ALA A 172 -9.48 9.18 -12.91
N MET A 173 -9.66 8.04 -12.26
CA MET A 173 -10.46 6.91 -12.77
C MET A 173 -11.93 6.92 -12.31
N SER A 174 -12.31 7.85 -11.42
CA SER A 174 -13.70 8.08 -10.97
C SER A 174 -14.40 9.13 -11.82
#